data_AF-A0A250G5Q4-F1
#
_entry.id   AF-A0A250G5Q4-F1
#
_cell.length_a   1.000
_cell.length_b   1.000
_cell.length_c   1.000
_cell.angle_alpha   90.00
_cell.angle_beta   90.00
_cell.angle_gamma   90.00
#
_symmetry.space_group_name_H-M   'P 1'
#
loop_
_entity.id
_entity.type
_entity.pdbx_description
1 polymer ?
#
loop_
_entity_poly.entity_id
_entity_poly.type
_entity_poly.pdbx_seq_one_letter_code
_entity_poly.pdbx_strand_id
1 'polypeptide(L)'
;MAKRIKPIKCPQCGGTQATETKTDYYRCKSCNSEFFIDNDDININHRHTYDTPQLSAKHLKALKFLGLGIAVFFLMMMAIPLLPSRTTYSPSAVQENKPYWYIEAVIPTANKEGEPIAIAVGDIVSGNYPNQTYKPTFGFFHATTFKEIAAVPIDIEKVGDVSYKKMDEGKTYIVINKNRLFLLDEKTLSISEVTPQNIGLAGLEKGFAKVELVVAYENTLKITNNLGQEYYYYPKLNKAILYGNYKEIDQLIAQNPIAPQGVTQFIFTEKGVGFSEKLTDKFPELFKVKTQSQIGYPYRELMMRWNYNLSEQRVELETFKEESRIISYENFTPERIYFKPEVLHYDDKEVLIHFKHELAESSPYFFQVLDAQTGEVKFSLQSHKDMRYLRDDDVSKTKDGYLITLHGIFLLNTKEGKLEELELREKLTQR
;
A
#
# COMPACT_ATOMS: atom_id res chain seq x y z
N MET A 1 22.68 -34.21 28.24
CA MET A 1 22.33 -33.30 27.13
C MET A 1 22.49 -34.04 25.81
N ALA A 2 21.39 -34.42 25.15
CA ALA A 2 21.44 -35.14 23.87
C ALA A 2 21.50 -34.13 22.71
N LYS A 3 22.59 -34.14 21.94
CA LYS A 3 22.72 -33.36 20.71
C LYS A 3 21.69 -33.88 19.69
N ARG A 4 20.68 -33.07 19.36
CA ARG A 4 19.73 -33.38 18.28
C ARG A 4 20.42 -33.11 16.93
N ILE A 5 20.55 -34.14 16.10
CA ILE A 5 20.97 -34.00 14.70
C ILE A 5 19.84 -33.25 13.97
N LYS A 6 20.17 -32.15 13.28
CA LYS A 6 19.19 -31.42 12.46
C LYS A 6 18.67 -32.35 11.35
N PRO A 7 17.36 -32.43 11.09
CA PRO A 7 16.83 -33.28 10.03
C PRO A 7 17.32 -32.80 8.66
N ILE A 8 17.76 -33.75 7.84
CA ILE A 8 18.19 -33.51 6.47
C ILE A 8 16.96 -33.14 5.65
N LYS A 9 16.97 -31.94 5.04
CA LYS A 9 15.88 -31.44 4.19
C LYS A 9 16.21 -31.66 2.72
N CYS A 10 15.26 -32.20 1.98
CA CYS A 10 15.37 -32.31 0.53
C CYS A 10 15.39 -30.90 -0.10
N PRO A 11 16.41 -30.55 -0.91
CA PRO A 11 16.49 -29.23 -1.53
C PRO A 11 15.41 -29.00 -2.60
N GLN A 12 14.83 -30.06 -3.16
CA GLN A 12 13.88 -29.96 -4.26
C GLN A 12 12.42 -29.77 -3.80
N CYS A 13 12.03 -30.34 -2.67
CA CYS A 13 10.64 -30.27 -2.18
C CYS A 13 10.49 -29.89 -0.70
N GLY A 14 11.61 -29.67 0.02
CA GLY A 14 11.60 -29.34 1.45
C GLY A 14 11.26 -30.51 2.38
N GLY A 15 10.99 -31.71 1.85
CA GLY A 15 10.67 -32.90 2.63
C GLY A 15 11.80 -33.28 3.60
N THR A 16 11.45 -33.62 4.84
CA THR A 16 12.40 -33.97 5.91
C THR A 16 12.69 -35.47 6.02
N GLN A 17 12.06 -36.27 5.15
CA GLN A 17 12.23 -37.72 5.12
C GLN A 17 13.09 -38.12 3.92
N ALA A 18 14.30 -38.59 4.21
CA ALA A 18 15.23 -39.12 3.23
C ALA A 18 15.84 -40.44 3.71
N THR A 19 16.27 -41.27 2.76
CA THR A 19 17.00 -42.52 3.02
C THR A 19 18.41 -42.38 2.46
N GLU A 20 19.41 -42.65 3.28
CA GLU A 20 20.81 -42.69 2.84
C GLU A 20 21.02 -43.89 1.92
N THR A 21 21.55 -43.67 0.71
CA THR A 21 21.78 -44.71 -0.30
C THR A 21 23.25 -45.14 -0.35
N LYS A 22 24.15 -44.25 0.04
CA LYS A 22 25.60 -44.46 0.29
C LYS A 22 26.09 -43.29 1.14
N THR A 23 27.26 -43.40 1.76
CA THR A 23 27.84 -42.36 2.62
C THR A 23 27.71 -40.97 1.99
N ASP A 24 26.99 -40.08 2.69
CA ASP A 24 26.69 -38.69 2.31
C ASP A 24 25.72 -38.48 1.13
N TYR A 25 25.09 -39.54 0.60
CA TYR A 25 24.09 -39.46 -0.47
C TYR A 25 22.72 -39.94 0.03
N TYR A 26 21.70 -39.16 -0.30
CA TYR A 26 20.35 -39.30 0.20
C TYR A 26 19.34 -39.32 -0.95
N ARG A 27 18.30 -40.15 -0.81
CA ARG A 27 17.13 -40.15 -1.68
C ARG A 27 15.91 -39.67 -0.89
N CYS A 28 15.23 -38.65 -1.38
CA CYS A 28 14.01 -38.13 -0.75
C CYS A 28 12.85 -39.13 -0.89
N LYS A 29 12.13 -39.42 0.20
CA LYS A 29 10.95 -40.30 0.14
C LYS A 29 9.71 -39.61 -0.45
N SER A 30 9.68 -38.28 -0.47
CA SER A 30 8.53 -37.49 -0.96
C SER A 30 8.54 -37.28 -2.47
N CYS A 31 9.72 -37.06 -3.07
CA CYS A 31 9.83 -36.75 -4.51
C CYS A 31 10.82 -37.64 -5.27
N ASN A 32 11.41 -38.65 -4.62
CA ASN A 32 12.43 -39.56 -5.18
C ASN A 32 13.72 -38.91 -5.70
N SER A 33 13.92 -37.60 -5.50
CA SER A 33 15.16 -36.92 -5.88
C SER A 33 16.34 -37.40 -5.06
N GLU A 34 17.47 -37.63 -5.73
CA GLU A 34 18.75 -37.93 -5.10
C GLU A 34 19.58 -36.66 -4.91
N PHE A 35 20.22 -36.52 -3.75
CA PHE A 35 21.09 -35.39 -3.40
C PHE A 35 22.20 -35.88 -2.46
N PHE A 36 23.32 -35.17 -2.39
CA PHE A 36 24.41 -35.51 -1.47
C PHE A 36 24.84 -34.28 -0.68
N ILE A 37 25.45 -34.51 0.48
CA ILE A 37 25.96 -33.46 1.37
C ILE A 37 27.48 -33.47 1.24
N ASP A 38 28.03 -32.51 0.51
CA ASP A 38 29.49 -32.32 0.47
C ASP A 38 29.92 -31.56 1.73
N ASN A 39 31.01 -31.98 2.36
CA ASN A 39 31.40 -31.50 3.69
C ASN A 39 32.22 -30.20 3.65
N ASP A 40 32.52 -29.67 2.45
CA ASP A 40 33.24 -28.41 2.26
C ASP A 40 32.54 -27.56 1.17
N ASP A 41 31.99 -26.41 1.59
CA ASP A 41 31.37 -25.33 0.80
C ASP A 41 30.11 -25.64 -0.05
N ILE A 42 29.11 -24.76 0.10
CA ILE A 42 27.74 -24.87 -0.45
C ILE A 42 27.75 -24.74 -1.98
N ASN A 43 27.92 -25.85 -2.68
CA ASN A 43 27.50 -26.03 -4.09
C ASN A 43 26.90 -27.43 -4.26
N ILE A 44 25.57 -27.50 -4.33
CA ILE A 44 24.83 -28.76 -4.53
C ILE A 44 24.72 -29.04 -6.03
N ASN A 45 25.44 -30.04 -6.52
CA ASN A 45 25.39 -30.48 -7.91
C ASN A 45 24.28 -31.54 -8.12
N HIS A 46 23.33 -31.26 -9.02
CA HIS A 46 22.29 -32.21 -9.42
C HIS A 46 22.76 -33.07 -10.61
N ARG A 47 22.67 -34.40 -10.51
CA ARG A 47 22.88 -35.32 -11.63
C ARG A 47 21.54 -35.83 -12.15
N HIS A 48 21.17 -35.44 -13.37
CA HIS A 48 20.05 -36.04 -14.10
C HIS A 48 20.56 -37.22 -14.94
N THR A 49 20.12 -38.43 -14.64
CA THR A 49 20.28 -39.59 -15.54
C THR A 49 18.98 -39.81 -16.30
N TYR A 50 19.05 -39.66 -17.62
CA TYR A 50 18.01 -40.09 -18.54
C TYR A 50 18.42 -41.46 -19.09
N ASP A 51 17.58 -42.48 -18.90
CA ASP A 51 17.78 -43.78 -19.53
C ASP A 51 17.45 -43.69 -21.03
N THR A 52 18.50 -43.64 -21.85
CA THR A 52 18.39 -43.86 -23.30
C THR A 52 18.48 -45.36 -23.59
N PRO A 53 17.51 -45.96 -24.31
CA PRO A 53 17.58 -47.37 -24.67
C PRO A 53 18.72 -47.63 -25.66
N GLN A 54 19.59 -48.61 -25.33
CA GLN A 54 20.67 -49.05 -26.20
C GLN A 54 20.14 -49.82 -27.42
N LEU A 55 20.48 -49.36 -28.63
CA LEU A 55 20.29 -50.15 -29.85
C LEU A 55 21.33 -51.26 -29.95
N SER A 56 20.84 -52.50 -30.01
CA SER A 56 21.61 -53.73 -30.21
C SER A 56 22.20 -53.82 -31.62
N ALA A 57 23.47 -54.24 -31.71
CA ALA A 57 24.29 -54.37 -32.92
C ALA A 57 23.87 -55.49 -33.90
N LYS A 58 22.58 -55.83 -33.98
CA LYS A 58 22.04 -56.88 -34.86
C LYS A 58 21.36 -56.36 -36.14
N HIS A 59 21.25 -55.03 -36.32
CA HIS A 59 20.50 -54.42 -37.44
C HIS A 59 21.35 -53.73 -38.53
N LEU A 60 22.64 -54.05 -38.63
CA LEU A 60 23.55 -53.38 -39.59
C LEU A 60 23.39 -53.80 -41.07
N LYS A 61 22.49 -54.73 -41.41
CA LYS A 61 22.26 -55.18 -42.80
C LYS A 61 21.07 -54.50 -43.51
N ALA A 62 20.26 -53.70 -42.81
CA ALA A 62 19.10 -52.99 -43.39
C ALA A 62 19.43 -51.58 -43.93
N LEU A 63 20.67 -51.11 -43.78
CA LEU A 63 21.06 -49.73 -44.10
C LEU A 63 21.25 -49.44 -45.61
N LYS A 64 21.17 -50.46 -46.48
CA LYS A 64 21.32 -50.27 -47.94
C LYS A 64 20.06 -49.77 -48.66
N PHE A 65 18.88 -49.85 -48.03
CA PHE A 65 17.62 -49.35 -48.61
C PHE A 65 17.19 -47.97 -48.09
N LEU A 66 17.87 -47.43 -47.07
CA LEU A 66 17.56 -46.12 -46.49
C LEU A 66 18.03 -44.96 -47.40
N GLY A 67 19.14 -45.15 -48.13
CA GLY A 67 19.71 -44.11 -49.00
C GLY A 67 18.85 -43.75 -50.22
N LEU A 68 18.10 -44.71 -50.77
CA LEU A 68 17.23 -44.48 -51.92
C LEU A 68 15.94 -43.74 -51.51
N GLY A 69 15.39 -44.04 -50.33
CA GLY A 69 14.20 -43.38 -49.79
C GLY A 69 14.45 -41.91 -49.43
N ILE A 70 15.64 -41.59 -48.91
CA ILE A 70 16.02 -40.21 -48.57
C ILE A 70 16.14 -39.34 -49.85
N ALA A 71 16.70 -39.88 -50.94
CA ALA A 71 16.82 -39.13 -52.20
C ALA A 71 15.45 -38.80 -52.83
N VAL A 72 14.49 -39.74 -52.79
CA VAL A 72 13.11 -39.51 -53.27
C VAL A 72 12.36 -38.52 -52.36
N PHE A 73 12.58 -38.58 -51.04
CA PHE A 73 11.99 -37.64 -50.09
C PHE A 73 12.45 -36.19 -50.32
N PHE A 74 13.74 -35.97 -50.58
CA PHE A 74 14.26 -34.62 -50.90
C PHE A 74 13.75 -34.10 -52.25
N LEU A 75 13.59 -34.97 -53.25
CA LEU A 75 13.02 -34.60 -54.56
C LEU A 75 11.53 -34.23 -54.45
N MET A 76 10.78 -34.90 -53.57
CA MET A 76 9.40 -34.54 -53.25
C MET A 76 9.32 -33.21 -52.49
N MET A 77 10.22 -32.97 -51.52
CA MET A 77 10.27 -31.70 -50.77
C MET A 77 10.59 -30.48 -51.65
N MET A 78 11.35 -30.67 -52.74
CA MET A 78 11.68 -29.61 -53.69
C MET A 78 10.51 -29.25 -54.64
N ALA A 79 9.56 -30.18 -54.86
CA ALA A 79 8.41 -29.97 -55.75
C ALA A 79 7.16 -29.40 -55.04
N ILE A 80 7.06 -29.54 -53.71
CA ILE A 80 5.93 -29.05 -52.91
C ILE A 80 5.75 -27.51 -52.89
N PRO A 81 6.79 -26.65 -52.96
CA PRO A 81 6.58 -25.19 -52.93
C PRO A 81 6.10 -24.59 -54.27
N LEU A 82 5.93 -25.39 -55.32
CA LEU A 82 5.39 -24.96 -56.62
C LEU A 82 3.86 -25.13 -56.74
N LEU A 83 3.19 -25.62 -55.70
CA LEU A 83 1.73 -25.64 -55.61
C LEU A 83 1.24 -24.34 -54.95
N PRO A 84 0.28 -23.60 -55.54
CA PRO A 84 -0.26 -22.40 -54.92
C PRO A 84 -1.06 -22.79 -53.67
N SER A 85 -0.43 -22.65 -52.50
CA SER A 85 -1.08 -22.77 -51.20
C SER A 85 -2.09 -21.63 -51.05
N ARG A 86 -3.37 -21.90 -51.32
CA ARG A 86 -4.46 -21.07 -50.79
C ARG A 86 -4.53 -21.30 -49.30
N THR A 87 -3.74 -20.56 -48.54
CA THR A 87 -3.97 -20.40 -47.11
C THR A 87 -5.23 -19.56 -46.95
N THR A 88 -6.36 -20.20 -46.70
CA THR A 88 -7.46 -19.54 -46.02
C THR A 88 -7.00 -19.25 -44.59
N TYR A 89 -6.39 -18.08 -44.42
CA TYR A 89 -6.26 -17.43 -43.13
C TYR A 89 -7.69 -17.09 -42.71
N SER A 90 -8.35 -17.98 -41.97
CA SER A 90 -9.46 -17.55 -41.13
C SER A 90 -8.82 -16.70 -40.04
N PRO A 91 -9.05 -15.36 -40.00
CA PRO A 91 -8.59 -14.60 -38.86
C PRO A 91 -9.22 -15.26 -37.63
N SER A 92 -8.39 -15.69 -36.67
CA SER A 92 -8.88 -16.00 -35.34
C SER A 92 -9.77 -14.83 -34.94
N ALA A 93 -11.05 -15.09 -34.65
CA ALA A 93 -11.93 -14.06 -34.13
C ALA A 93 -11.19 -13.44 -32.96
N VAL A 94 -10.80 -12.16 -33.11
CA VAL A 94 -10.12 -11.42 -32.06
C VAL A 94 -11.12 -11.37 -30.92
N GLN A 95 -10.92 -12.22 -29.91
CA GLN A 95 -11.77 -12.21 -28.74
C GLN A 95 -11.57 -10.84 -28.08
N GLU A 96 -12.63 -10.06 -28.05
CA GLU A 96 -12.61 -8.75 -27.42
C GLU A 96 -12.34 -8.96 -25.93
N ASN A 97 -11.24 -8.41 -25.40
CA ASN A 97 -10.97 -8.47 -23.96
C ASN A 97 -12.17 -7.85 -23.23
N LYS A 98 -12.56 -8.47 -22.12
CA LYS A 98 -13.62 -7.90 -21.32
C LYS A 98 -13.13 -6.57 -20.75
N PRO A 99 -14.00 -5.55 -20.64
CA PRO A 99 -13.63 -4.33 -19.97
C PRO A 99 -13.15 -4.64 -18.55
N TYR A 100 -12.03 -4.05 -18.16
CA TYR A 100 -11.41 -4.26 -16.86
C TYR A 100 -10.94 -2.94 -16.27
N TRP A 101 -10.80 -2.90 -14.96
CA TRP A 101 -10.24 -1.75 -14.27
C TRP A 101 -8.72 -1.77 -14.28
N TYR A 102 -8.14 -0.65 -14.70
CA TYR A 102 -6.76 -0.29 -14.43
C TYR A 102 -6.76 0.69 -13.24
N ILE A 103 -6.48 0.17 -12.05
CA ILE A 103 -6.63 0.88 -10.77
C ILE A 103 -5.30 1.52 -10.35
N GLU A 104 -5.30 2.84 -10.23
CA GLU A 104 -4.17 3.63 -9.73
C GLU A 104 -4.20 3.72 -8.19
N ALA A 105 -5.38 3.94 -7.59
CA ALA A 105 -5.55 3.97 -6.13
C ALA A 105 -6.89 3.37 -5.69
N VAL A 106 -6.93 2.93 -4.43
CA VAL A 106 -8.18 2.57 -3.73
C VAL A 106 -8.24 3.38 -2.45
N ILE A 107 -9.33 4.11 -2.24
CA ILE A 107 -9.55 4.93 -1.05
C ILE A 107 -10.53 4.18 -0.13
N PRO A 108 -10.20 3.97 1.15
CA PRO A 108 -11.06 3.25 2.08
C PRO A 108 -12.04 4.21 2.74
N THR A 109 -13.32 3.86 2.77
CA THR A 109 -14.33 4.60 3.55
C THR A 109 -15.40 3.65 4.11
N ALA A 110 -16.40 4.20 4.79
CA ALA A 110 -17.57 3.48 5.23
C ALA A 110 -18.84 4.32 5.00
N ASN A 111 -19.95 3.65 4.70
CA ASN A 111 -21.24 4.34 4.60
C ASN A 111 -21.79 4.73 5.99
N LYS A 112 -22.97 5.35 6.02
CA LYS A 112 -23.60 5.82 7.27
C LYS A 112 -23.89 4.69 8.26
N GLU A 113 -24.09 3.48 7.75
CA GLU A 113 -24.32 2.26 8.52
C GLU A 113 -23.01 1.59 8.96
N GLY A 114 -21.86 2.16 8.59
CA GLY A 114 -20.53 1.65 8.90
C GLY A 114 -20.11 0.45 8.04
N GLU A 115 -20.78 0.19 6.92
CA GLU A 115 -20.37 -0.84 5.96
C GLU A 115 -19.14 -0.41 5.17
N PRO A 116 -18.16 -1.31 4.95
CA PRO A 116 -16.92 -0.98 4.27
C PRO A 116 -17.15 -0.69 2.79
N ILE A 117 -16.69 0.47 2.34
CA ILE A 117 -16.77 0.94 0.95
C ILE A 117 -15.34 1.16 0.43
N ALA A 118 -15.05 0.61 -0.75
CA ALA A 118 -13.80 0.84 -1.46
C ALA A 118 -14.07 1.72 -2.68
N ILE A 119 -13.33 2.83 -2.81
CA ILE A 119 -13.43 3.75 -3.94
C ILE A 119 -12.20 3.54 -4.82
N ALA A 120 -12.39 2.90 -5.98
CA ALA A 120 -11.35 2.74 -6.98
C ALA A 120 -11.20 4.03 -7.80
N VAL A 121 -9.97 4.47 -8.00
CA VAL A 121 -9.60 5.59 -8.88
C VAL A 121 -8.74 5.03 -9.99
N GLY A 122 -9.19 5.14 -11.24
CA GLY A 122 -8.49 4.53 -12.36
C GLY A 122 -9.26 4.62 -13.67
N ASP A 123 -8.89 3.79 -14.62
CA ASP A 123 -9.52 3.72 -15.94
C ASP A 123 -10.29 2.41 -16.11
N ILE A 124 -11.50 2.47 -16.66
CA ILE A 124 -12.13 1.29 -17.25
C ILE A 124 -11.55 1.13 -18.66
N VAL A 125 -10.73 0.11 -18.85
CA VAL A 125 -10.04 -0.17 -20.11
C VAL A 125 -10.85 -1.15 -20.94
N SER A 126 -11.05 -0.83 -22.22
CA SER A 126 -11.75 -1.70 -23.18
C SER A 126 -10.98 -1.78 -24.51
N GLY A 127 -11.26 -2.81 -25.30
CA GLY A 127 -10.56 -3.08 -26.55
C GLY A 127 -9.21 -3.79 -26.37
N ASN A 128 -8.57 -4.06 -27.50
CA ASN A 128 -7.32 -4.83 -27.57
C ASN A 128 -6.15 -3.93 -27.93
N TYR A 129 -4.97 -4.24 -27.39
CA TYR A 129 -3.75 -3.52 -27.74
C TYR A 129 -3.50 -3.57 -29.27
N PRO A 130 -3.12 -2.44 -29.91
CA PRO A 130 -2.82 -1.13 -29.33
C PRO A 130 -4.04 -0.18 -29.22
N ASN A 131 -5.22 -0.59 -29.68
CA ASN A 131 -6.42 0.26 -29.78
C ASN A 131 -7.28 0.25 -28.51
N GLN A 132 -6.63 0.35 -27.34
CA GLN A 132 -7.35 0.38 -26.06
C GLN A 132 -8.00 1.74 -25.84
N THR A 133 -9.23 1.73 -25.34
CA THR A 133 -9.93 2.94 -24.86
C THR A 133 -9.88 2.97 -23.35
N TYR A 134 -9.48 4.11 -22.80
CA TYR A 134 -9.44 4.37 -21.37
C TYR A 134 -10.64 5.24 -21.00
N LYS A 135 -11.38 4.83 -19.98
CA LYS A 135 -12.47 5.62 -19.40
C LYS A 135 -12.13 5.98 -17.96
N PRO A 136 -11.45 7.11 -17.72
CA PRO A 136 -11.18 7.62 -16.37
C PRO A 136 -12.44 7.69 -15.52
N THR A 137 -12.43 7.02 -14.36
CA THR A 137 -13.62 6.82 -13.54
C THR A 137 -13.27 6.70 -12.05
N PHE A 138 -14.14 7.24 -11.20
CA PHE A 138 -14.25 6.85 -9.79
C PHE A 138 -15.29 5.74 -9.65
N GLY A 139 -14.90 4.56 -9.19
CA GLY A 139 -15.78 3.43 -8.96
C GLY A 139 -16.03 3.21 -7.47
N PHE A 140 -17.29 3.20 -7.05
CA PHE A 140 -17.70 2.99 -5.66
C PHE A 140 -18.19 1.55 -5.49
N PHE A 141 -17.60 0.80 -4.58
CA PHE A 141 -17.93 -0.62 -4.39
C PHE A 141 -18.17 -0.93 -2.92
N HIS A 142 -19.16 -1.78 -2.64
CA HIS A 142 -19.21 -2.50 -1.38
C HIS A 142 -17.98 -3.41 -1.29
N ALA A 143 -17.13 -3.18 -0.29
CA ALA A 143 -15.83 -3.86 -0.25
C ALA A 143 -15.97 -5.38 -0.06
N THR A 144 -17.00 -5.84 0.65
CA THR A 144 -17.19 -7.27 0.98
C THR A 144 -18.02 -8.04 -0.05
N THR A 145 -19.05 -7.43 -0.63
CA THR A 145 -19.91 -8.08 -1.64
C THR A 145 -19.46 -7.83 -3.06
N PHE A 146 -18.50 -6.92 -3.25
CA PHE A 146 -17.95 -6.49 -4.54
C PHE A 146 -18.97 -5.83 -5.47
N LYS A 147 -20.16 -5.51 -4.96
CA LYS A 147 -21.22 -4.88 -5.73
C LYS A 147 -20.90 -3.41 -5.96
N GLU A 148 -20.98 -2.98 -7.23
CA GLU A 148 -20.87 -1.57 -7.60
C GLU A 148 -22.08 -0.77 -7.07
N ILE A 149 -21.77 0.40 -6.52
CA ILE A 149 -22.72 1.39 -6.00
C ILE A 149 -22.92 2.47 -7.05
N ALA A 150 -21.82 3.00 -7.57
CA ALA A 150 -21.81 4.06 -8.57
C ALA A 150 -20.48 4.07 -9.34
N ALA A 151 -20.52 4.60 -10.55
CA ALA A 151 -19.35 4.93 -11.35
C ALA A 151 -19.46 6.38 -11.82
N VAL A 152 -18.50 7.23 -11.46
CA VAL A 152 -18.49 8.66 -11.79
C VAL A 152 -17.36 8.92 -12.79
N PRO A 153 -17.67 9.28 -14.05
CA PRO A 153 -16.65 9.53 -15.07
C PRO A 153 -15.83 10.79 -14.73
N ILE A 154 -14.57 10.77 -15.13
CA ILE A 154 -13.62 11.87 -14.96
C ILE A 154 -13.29 12.43 -16.34
N ASP A 155 -13.42 13.75 -16.51
CA ASP A 155 -13.11 14.41 -17.77
C ASP A 155 -11.60 14.67 -17.91
N ILE A 156 -10.87 13.59 -18.21
CA ILE A 156 -9.45 13.55 -18.57
C ILE A 156 -9.21 12.46 -19.62
N GLU A 157 -8.03 12.43 -20.23
CA GLU A 157 -7.65 11.37 -21.17
C GLU A 157 -7.35 10.05 -20.45
N LYS A 158 -6.61 10.11 -19.33
CA LYS A 158 -6.16 8.95 -18.57
C LYS A 158 -5.88 9.31 -17.12
N VAL A 159 -6.19 8.40 -16.19
CA VAL A 159 -5.80 8.54 -14.77
C VAL A 159 -4.32 8.17 -14.58
N GLY A 160 -3.62 8.96 -13.78
CA GLY A 160 -2.27 8.69 -13.30
C GLY A 160 -1.94 9.54 -12.07
N ASP A 161 -0.83 9.24 -11.41
CA ASP A 161 -0.30 9.99 -10.26
C ASP A 161 -1.37 10.34 -9.21
N VAL A 162 -2.15 9.34 -8.77
CA VAL A 162 -3.21 9.55 -7.80
C VAL A 162 -2.63 9.65 -6.39
N SER A 163 -2.99 10.72 -5.68
CA SER A 163 -2.75 10.87 -4.25
C SER A 163 -4.01 11.36 -3.56
N TYR A 164 -4.18 11.04 -2.28
CA TYR A 164 -5.31 11.50 -1.50
C TYR A 164 -4.90 11.72 -0.05
N LYS A 165 -5.66 12.57 0.67
CA LYS A 165 -5.49 12.85 2.10
C LYS A 165 -6.85 13.09 2.72
N LYS A 166 -7.10 12.46 3.87
CA LYS A 166 -8.27 12.67 4.72
C LYS A 166 -7.98 13.87 5.62
N MET A 167 -8.85 14.87 5.54
CA MET A 167 -8.81 16.02 6.45
C MET A 167 -9.73 15.77 7.64
N ASP A 168 -9.44 16.39 8.77
CA ASP A 168 -10.16 16.16 10.04
C ASP A 168 -11.66 16.54 9.97
N GLU A 169 -12.04 17.36 8.97
CA GLU A 169 -13.41 17.76 8.66
C GLU A 169 -14.27 16.64 8.04
N GLY A 170 -13.71 15.44 7.89
CA GLY A 170 -14.38 14.29 7.29
C GLY A 170 -14.53 14.43 5.77
N LYS A 171 -13.60 15.16 5.14
CA LYS A 171 -13.50 15.32 3.69
C LYS A 171 -12.18 14.76 3.20
N THR A 172 -12.22 14.17 2.01
CA THR A 172 -11.03 13.57 1.40
C THR A 172 -10.71 14.31 0.12
N TYR A 173 -9.51 14.91 0.08
CA TYR A 173 -9.02 15.58 -1.12
C TYR A 173 -8.23 14.57 -1.93
N ILE A 174 -8.51 14.52 -3.23
CA ILE A 174 -7.91 13.57 -4.18
C ILE A 174 -7.27 14.38 -5.29
N VAL A 175 -5.99 14.15 -5.55
CA VAL A 175 -5.25 14.77 -6.64
C VAL A 175 -4.99 13.70 -7.71
N ILE A 176 -5.35 14.01 -8.96
CA ILE A 176 -5.09 13.18 -10.14
C ILE A 176 -4.21 13.95 -11.11
N ASN A 177 -3.24 13.27 -11.73
CA ASN A 177 -2.29 13.86 -12.68
C ASN A 177 -1.59 15.11 -12.13
N LYS A 178 -1.37 15.14 -10.81
CA LYS A 178 -0.76 16.24 -10.03
C LYS A 178 -1.51 17.58 -10.04
N ASN A 179 -2.54 17.79 -10.84
CA ASN A 179 -3.16 19.11 -11.01
C ASN A 179 -4.70 19.12 -10.99
N ARG A 180 -5.36 17.97 -11.09
CA ARG A 180 -6.81 17.86 -10.96
C ARG A 180 -7.15 17.56 -9.51
N LEU A 181 -7.90 18.45 -8.87
CA LEU A 181 -8.28 18.34 -7.47
C LEU A 181 -9.75 17.95 -7.35
N PHE A 182 -10.03 16.89 -6.63
CA PHE A 182 -11.38 16.43 -6.33
C PHE A 182 -11.60 16.41 -4.83
N LEU A 183 -12.86 16.61 -4.46
CA LEU A 183 -13.33 16.55 -3.09
C LEU A 183 -14.36 15.44 -2.97
N LEU A 184 -14.05 14.44 -2.15
CA LEU A 184 -14.95 13.38 -1.76
C LEU A 184 -15.62 13.75 -0.43
N ASP A 185 -16.95 13.76 -0.44
CA ASP A 185 -17.77 13.69 0.77
C ASP A 185 -18.08 12.21 1.05
N GLU A 186 -17.43 11.68 2.08
CA GLU A 186 -17.54 10.27 2.45
C GLU A 186 -18.93 9.91 3.00
N LYS A 187 -19.68 10.87 3.54
CA LYS A 187 -21.00 10.61 4.13
C LYS A 187 -22.09 10.47 3.07
N THR A 188 -21.97 11.23 1.99
CA THR A 188 -22.91 11.20 0.86
C THR A 188 -22.41 10.32 -0.28
N LEU A 189 -21.13 9.88 -0.23
CA LEU A 189 -20.43 9.20 -1.32
C LEU A 189 -20.50 10.00 -2.63
N SER A 190 -20.44 11.33 -2.52
CA SER A 190 -20.44 12.23 -3.67
C SER A 190 -19.06 12.81 -3.89
N ILE A 191 -18.66 12.91 -5.15
CA ILE A 191 -17.40 13.53 -5.55
C ILE A 191 -17.65 14.75 -6.44
N SER A 192 -16.89 15.80 -6.20
CA SER A 192 -16.94 17.02 -7.01
C SER A 192 -15.54 17.50 -7.33
N GLU A 193 -15.34 18.06 -8.51
CA GLU A 193 -14.07 18.70 -8.86
C GLU A 193 -13.97 20.09 -8.21
N VAL A 194 -12.81 20.36 -7.62
CA VAL A 194 -12.43 21.70 -7.13
C VAL A 194 -11.62 22.37 -8.21
N THR A 195 -12.17 23.42 -8.79
CA THR A 195 -11.52 24.20 -9.86
C THR A 195 -11.09 25.57 -9.34
N PRO A 196 -10.16 26.24 -10.04
CA PRO A 196 -9.83 27.64 -9.79
C PRO A 196 -11.06 28.57 -9.69
N GLN A 197 -12.05 28.34 -10.55
CA GLN A 197 -13.28 29.12 -10.61
C GLN A 197 -14.15 28.90 -9.37
N ASN A 198 -14.21 27.65 -8.87
CA ASN A 198 -14.95 27.31 -7.65
C ASN A 198 -14.30 27.97 -6.41
N ILE A 199 -12.97 28.13 -6.40
CA ILE A 199 -12.23 28.78 -5.31
C ILE A 199 -12.37 30.32 -5.36
N GLY A 200 -12.25 30.92 -6.55
CA GLY A 200 -12.46 32.36 -6.76
C GLY A 200 -11.44 33.27 -6.07
N LEU A 201 -10.20 32.79 -5.87
CA LEU A 201 -9.11 33.57 -5.29
C LEU A 201 -8.13 34.01 -6.38
N ALA A 202 -7.84 35.32 -6.46
CA ALA A 202 -7.04 35.93 -7.52
C ALA A 202 -5.69 35.24 -7.81
N GLY A 203 -5.01 34.74 -6.78
CA GLY A 203 -3.74 34.01 -6.93
C GLY A 203 -3.88 32.61 -7.57
N LEU A 204 -5.06 32.00 -7.45
CA LEU A 204 -5.36 30.64 -7.87
C LEU A 204 -6.19 30.57 -9.16
N GLU A 205 -6.89 31.64 -9.54
CA GLU A 205 -7.65 31.77 -10.81
C GLU A 205 -6.82 31.49 -12.06
N LYS A 206 -5.49 31.55 -11.97
CA LYS A 206 -4.57 31.24 -13.07
C LYS A 206 -4.45 29.76 -13.41
N GLY A 207 -5.22 28.88 -12.75
CA GLY A 207 -5.16 27.44 -12.98
C GLY A 207 -4.21 26.74 -12.01
N PHE A 208 -4.32 25.42 -11.91
CA PHE A 208 -3.45 24.58 -11.09
C PHE A 208 -2.41 23.91 -12.00
N ALA A 209 -1.14 24.26 -11.80
CA ALA A 209 -0.04 23.53 -12.39
C ALA A 209 0.30 22.29 -11.55
N LYS A 210 0.17 22.41 -10.23
CA LYS A 210 0.44 21.33 -9.27
C LYS A 210 -0.37 21.53 -7.99
N VAL A 211 -0.82 20.43 -7.38
CA VAL A 211 -1.45 20.36 -6.07
C VAL A 211 -0.75 19.29 -5.23
N GLU A 212 -0.38 19.63 -4.00
CA GLU A 212 0.29 18.73 -3.06
C GLU A 212 -0.48 18.67 -1.74
N LEU A 213 -0.66 17.44 -1.23
CA LEU A 213 -1.48 17.15 -0.04
C LEU A 213 -0.65 17.04 1.25
N VAL A 214 0.66 16.76 1.13
CA VAL A 214 1.57 16.61 2.27
C VAL A 214 2.29 17.94 2.48
N VAL A 215 1.95 18.63 3.56
CA VAL A 215 2.45 19.94 3.93
C VAL A 215 2.57 20.03 5.45
N ALA A 216 3.44 20.93 5.94
CA ALA A 216 3.71 21.08 7.39
C ALA A 216 2.52 21.60 8.23
N TYR A 217 1.41 21.96 7.57
CA TYR A 217 0.21 22.49 8.18
C TYR A 217 -0.97 21.57 7.85
N GLU A 218 -1.66 21.09 8.88
CA GLU A 218 -2.84 20.26 8.69
C GLU A 218 -3.99 21.07 8.05
N ASN A 219 -4.94 20.36 7.43
CA ASN A 219 -6.09 20.95 6.72
C ASN A 219 -5.70 21.99 5.65
N THR A 220 -4.58 21.73 4.97
CA THR A 220 -3.98 22.67 4.01
C THR A 220 -3.58 21.94 2.73
N LEU A 221 -3.67 22.64 1.59
CA LEU A 221 -3.18 22.20 0.29
C LEU A 221 -2.05 23.14 -0.15
N LYS A 222 -0.96 22.61 -0.71
CA LYS A 222 0.00 23.45 -1.45
C LYS A 222 -0.37 23.45 -2.92
N ILE A 223 -0.63 24.62 -3.49
CA ILE A 223 -1.04 24.79 -4.89
C ILE A 223 -0.02 25.66 -5.61
N THR A 224 0.56 25.14 -6.69
CA THR A 224 1.35 25.92 -7.66
C THR A 224 0.42 26.30 -8.81
N ASN A 225 0.29 27.60 -9.10
CA ASN A 225 -0.51 28.07 -10.23
C ASN A 225 0.24 27.95 -11.57
N ASN A 226 -0.43 28.20 -12.69
CA ASN A 226 0.19 28.13 -14.04
C ASN A 226 1.27 29.18 -14.31
N LEU A 227 1.46 30.16 -13.42
CA LEU A 227 2.57 31.12 -13.47
C LEU A 227 3.77 30.69 -12.60
N GLY A 228 3.70 29.50 -11.98
CA GLY A 228 4.73 28.98 -11.10
C GLY A 228 4.73 29.56 -9.68
N GLN A 229 3.71 30.36 -9.31
CA GLN A 229 3.59 30.88 -7.95
C GLN A 229 2.95 29.83 -7.04
N GLU A 230 3.54 29.63 -5.87
CA GLU A 230 3.10 28.65 -4.89
C GLU A 230 2.30 29.30 -3.75
N TYR A 231 1.23 28.64 -3.32
CA TYR A 231 0.36 29.08 -2.25
C TYR A 231 0.05 27.94 -1.29
N TYR A 232 -0.05 28.24 0.00
CA TYR A 232 -0.79 27.44 0.95
C TYR A 232 -2.26 27.85 0.89
N TYR A 233 -3.12 26.93 0.47
CA TYR A 233 -4.56 27.11 0.42
C TYR A 233 -5.23 26.38 1.58
N TYR A 234 -6.08 27.09 2.32
CA TYR A 234 -6.82 26.64 3.48
C TYR A 234 -8.30 26.53 3.12
N PRO A 235 -8.79 25.32 2.74
CA PRO A 235 -10.11 25.18 2.13
C PRO A 235 -11.25 25.65 3.03
N LYS A 236 -11.20 25.33 4.34
CA LYS A 236 -12.22 25.73 5.32
C LYS A 236 -12.40 27.25 5.41
N LEU A 237 -11.31 27.99 5.26
CA LEU A 237 -11.27 29.45 5.34
C LEU A 237 -11.47 30.12 3.98
N ASN A 238 -11.43 29.33 2.90
CA ASN A 238 -11.23 29.80 1.53
C ASN A 238 -10.17 30.91 1.44
N LYS A 239 -8.98 30.65 2.00
CA LYS A 239 -7.86 31.61 2.03
C LYS A 239 -6.62 30.99 1.39
N ALA A 240 -5.92 31.76 0.57
CA ALA A 240 -4.61 31.39 0.01
C ALA A 240 -3.54 32.36 0.52
N ILE A 241 -2.45 31.83 1.05
CA ILE A 241 -1.28 32.59 1.49
C ILE A 241 -0.10 32.21 0.61
N LEU A 242 0.66 33.20 0.14
CA LEU A 242 1.84 32.96 -0.69
C LEU A 242 2.86 32.10 0.08
N TYR A 243 3.42 31.09 -0.59
CA TYR A 243 4.42 30.22 -0.01
C TYR A 243 5.62 31.03 0.53
N GLY A 244 6.08 30.67 1.73
CA GLY A 244 7.16 31.36 2.44
C GLY A 244 6.70 32.55 3.31
N ASN A 245 5.43 32.98 3.24
CA ASN A 245 4.91 34.02 4.13
C ASN A 245 4.50 33.47 5.50
N TYR A 246 5.45 32.90 6.24
CA TYR A 246 5.21 32.22 7.52
C TYR A 246 4.56 33.12 8.57
N LYS A 247 4.92 34.42 8.60
CA LYS A 247 4.31 35.39 9.51
C LYS A 247 2.78 35.48 9.36
N GLU A 248 2.28 35.46 8.12
CA GLU A 248 0.84 35.50 7.88
C GLU A 248 0.17 34.18 8.27
N ILE A 249 0.85 33.06 8.06
CA ILE A 249 0.37 31.73 8.46
C ILE A 249 0.25 31.64 9.99
N ASP A 250 1.29 32.06 10.72
CA ASP A 250 1.30 32.06 12.18
C ASP A 250 0.20 32.97 12.74
N GLN A 251 -0.02 34.14 12.12
CA GLN A 251 -1.13 35.03 12.47
C GLN A 251 -2.49 34.40 12.20
N LEU A 252 -2.65 33.71 11.07
CA LEU A 252 -3.88 32.99 10.74
C LEU A 252 -4.17 31.90 11.77
N ILE A 253 -3.16 31.06 12.07
CA ILE A 253 -3.26 30.00 13.06
C ILE A 253 -3.58 30.58 14.43
N ALA A 254 -2.96 31.70 14.84
CA ALA A 254 -3.22 32.39 16.11
C ALA A 254 -4.65 32.95 16.24
N GLN A 255 -5.30 33.28 15.12
CA GLN A 255 -6.67 33.81 15.08
C GLN A 255 -7.75 32.72 14.96
N ASN A 256 -7.37 31.46 14.70
CA ASN A 256 -8.33 30.38 14.58
C ASN A 256 -9.18 30.24 15.86
N PRO A 257 -10.48 29.92 15.73
CA PRO A 257 -11.32 29.75 16.89
C PRO A 257 -10.84 28.58 17.74
N ILE A 258 -11.03 28.72 19.04
CA ILE A 258 -10.62 27.71 20.02
C ILE A 258 -11.81 26.80 20.29
N ALA A 259 -11.60 25.48 20.23
CA ALA A 259 -12.56 24.53 20.79
C ALA A 259 -12.52 24.61 22.33
N PRO A 260 -13.61 25.02 23.02
CA PRO A 260 -13.57 25.25 24.47
C PRO A 260 -13.19 23.99 25.28
N GLN A 261 -13.56 22.82 24.79
CA GLN A 261 -13.24 21.54 25.39
C GLN A 261 -11.94 20.92 24.87
N GLY A 262 -11.26 21.57 23.92
CA GLY A 262 -10.11 21.03 23.19
C GLY A 262 -10.45 19.83 22.29
N VAL A 263 -9.49 19.44 21.46
CA VAL A 263 -9.54 18.24 20.62
C VAL A 263 -8.51 17.25 21.14
N THR A 264 -8.91 15.99 21.30
CA THR A 264 -8.01 14.90 21.69
C THR A 264 -7.39 14.27 20.44
N GLN A 265 -6.08 14.13 20.46
CA GLN A 265 -5.29 13.50 19.41
C GLN A 265 -4.35 12.47 20.03
N PHE A 266 -3.90 11.52 19.22
CA PHE A 266 -2.93 10.50 19.60
C PHE A 266 -1.76 10.53 18.65
N ILE A 267 -0.54 10.55 19.20
CA ILE A 267 0.68 10.63 18.40
C ILE A 267 1.82 9.85 19.07
N PHE A 268 2.64 9.19 18.26
CA PHE A 268 3.90 8.62 18.75
C PHE A 268 5.00 9.67 18.74
N THR A 269 5.86 9.67 19.76
CA THR A 269 7.08 10.47 19.72
C THR A 269 8.02 9.99 18.63
N GLU A 270 8.64 10.92 17.92
CA GLU A 270 9.73 10.63 17.00
C GLU A 270 11.09 10.86 17.66
N LYS A 271 12.15 10.42 16.98
CA LYS A 271 13.52 10.76 17.32
C LYS A 271 13.91 12.03 16.57
N GLY A 272 14.32 13.07 17.28
CA GLY A 272 14.76 14.31 16.65
C GLY A 272 16.20 14.27 16.16
N VAL A 273 16.71 15.43 15.74
CA VAL A 273 18.02 15.58 15.10
C VAL A 273 19.14 15.41 16.14
N GLY A 274 20.22 14.69 15.78
CA GLY A 274 21.34 14.43 16.71
C GLY A 274 21.20 13.14 17.51
N PHE A 275 20.45 12.16 16.98
CA PHE A 275 20.34 10.83 17.58
C PHE A 275 21.74 10.24 17.83
N SER A 276 22.06 10.02 19.11
CA SER A 276 23.36 9.54 19.59
C SER A 276 23.17 8.33 20.49
N GLU A 277 24.27 7.68 20.88
CA GLU A 277 24.31 6.64 21.92
C GLU A 277 23.61 7.06 23.24
N LYS A 278 23.43 8.36 23.47
CA LYS A 278 22.78 8.94 24.66
C LYS A 278 21.25 8.89 24.65
N LEU A 279 20.63 8.49 23.54
CA LEU A 279 19.17 8.33 23.40
C LEU A 279 18.78 6.85 23.23
N THR A 280 19.66 5.92 23.60
CA THR A 280 19.49 4.47 23.37
C THR A 280 18.36 3.85 24.20
N ASP A 281 18.01 4.46 25.33
CA ASP A 281 16.90 4.06 26.21
C ASP A 281 15.56 4.71 25.81
N LYS A 282 15.56 5.63 24.85
CA LYS A 282 14.34 6.28 24.36
C LYS A 282 13.74 5.54 23.17
N PHE A 283 12.55 4.99 23.41
CA PHE A 283 11.68 4.39 22.42
C PHE A 283 10.54 5.35 22.06
N PRO A 284 9.90 5.16 20.89
CA PRO A 284 8.63 5.80 20.59
C PRO A 284 7.62 5.56 21.71
N GLU A 285 7.04 6.62 22.26
CA GLU A 285 5.99 6.61 23.27
C GLU A 285 4.69 7.15 22.67
N LEU A 286 3.56 6.52 22.98
CA LEU A 286 2.23 7.00 22.55
C LEU A 286 1.73 8.06 23.52
N PHE A 287 1.48 9.27 23.02
CA PHE A 287 0.91 10.36 23.81
C PHE A 287 -0.54 10.60 23.46
N LYS A 288 -1.34 10.88 24.49
CA LYS A 288 -2.66 11.47 24.37
C LYS A 288 -2.51 12.97 24.56
N VAL A 289 -2.86 13.72 23.53
CA VAL A 289 -2.61 15.17 23.47
C VAL A 289 -3.94 15.89 23.36
N LYS A 290 -4.11 16.94 24.16
CA LYS A 290 -5.26 17.83 24.10
C LYS A 290 -4.84 19.16 23.51
N THR A 291 -5.40 19.54 22.38
CA THR A 291 -5.09 20.79 21.68
C THR A 291 -6.29 21.75 21.66
N GLN A 292 -6.05 23.04 21.43
CA GLN A 292 -7.11 24.04 21.24
C GLN A 292 -7.59 24.16 19.77
N SER A 293 -7.32 23.17 18.92
CA SER A 293 -7.72 23.24 17.50
C SER A 293 -9.24 23.11 17.31
N GLN A 294 -9.73 23.57 16.16
CA GLN A 294 -11.10 23.34 15.71
C GLN A 294 -11.04 22.59 14.38
N ILE A 295 -11.93 21.61 14.21
CA ILE A 295 -12.06 20.80 13.00
C ILE A 295 -12.11 21.68 11.74
N GLY A 296 -11.25 21.36 10.77
CA GLY A 296 -11.07 21.96 9.46
C GLY A 296 -10.22 23.22 9.43
N TYR A 297 -9.87 23.80 10.58
CA TYR A 297 -9.00 24.98 10.62
C TYR A 297 -7.53 24.55 10.52
N PRO A 298 -6.64 25.38 9.94
CA PRO A 298 -5.24 25.05 9.86
C PRO A 298 -4.58 25.04 11.23
N TYR A 299 -3.70 24.08 11.45
CA TYR A 299 -2.82 24.07 12.60
C TYR A 299 -1.48 23.49 12.17
N ARG A 300 -0.43 23.81 12.90
CA ARG A 300 0.85 23.16 12.68
C ARG A 300 0.73 21.70 13.09
N GLU A 301 1.20 20.79 12.24
CA GLU A 301 1.26 19.36 12.53
C GLU A 301 1.77 19.12 13.96
N LEU A 302 1.06 18.26 14.70
CA LEU A 302 1.44 17.93 16.05
C LEU A 302 2.76 17.17 16.00
N MET A 303 3.77 17.64 16.73
CA MET A 303 5.10 17.02 16.71
C MET A 303 5.66 16.92 18.13
N MET A 304 6.03 15.70 18.51
CA MET A 304 6.64 15.40 19.81
C MET A 304 7.91 14.60 19.56
N ARG A 305 9.06 15.11 20.03
CA ARG A 305 10.37 14.54 19.70
C ARG A 305 11.25 14.38 20.91
N TRP A 306 11.88 13.21 21.03
CA TRP A 306 12.99 13.05 21.95
C TRP A 306 14.25 13.67 21.34
N ASN A 307 14.79 14.67 22.03
CA ASN A 307 16.03 15.36 21.68
C ASN A 307 17.05 15.23 22.79
N TYR A 308 18.33 15.34 22.44
CA TYR A 308 19.41 15.50 23.40
C TYR A 308 19.87 16.96 23.43
N ASN A 309 19.59 17.64 24.53
CA ASN A 309 20.07 19.00 24.75
C ASN A 309 21.58 18.97 25.03
N LEU A 310 22.38 19.45 24.08
CA LEU A 310 23.84 19.45 24.20
C LEU A 310 24.33 20.35 25.33
N SER A 311 23.68 21.50 25.54
CA SER A 311 24.07 22.49 26.55
C SER A 311 23.80 21.99 27.97
N GLU A 312 22.65 21.38 28.18
CA GLU A 312 22.23 20.86 29.49
C GLU A 312 22.60 19.39 29.70
N GLN A 313 23.17 18.75 28.68
CA GLN A 313 23.58 17.34 28.67
C GLN A 313 22.47 16.37 29.12
N ARG A 314 21.22 16.64 28.73
CA ARG A 314 20.06 15.83 29.12
C ARG A 314 19.15 15.55 27.95
N VAL A 315 18.39 14.46 28.07
CA VAL A 315 17.31 14.12 27.15
C VAL A 315 16.07 14.91 27.53
N GLU A 316 15.44 15.55 26.55
CA GLU A 316 14.19 16.29 26.73
C GLU A 316 13.19 15.96 25.64
N LEU A 317 11.91 16.12 25.98
CA LEU A 317 10.80 16.01 25.04
C LEU A 317 10.53 17.39 24.47
N GLU A 318 10.93 17.61 23.23
CA GLU A 318 10.53 18.79 22.48
C GLU A 318 9.06 18.66 22.10
N THR A 319 8.29 19.69 22.47
CA THR A 319 6.89 19.83 22.10
C THR A 319 6.73 21.21 21.49
N PHE A 320 6.11 21.30 20.32
CA PHE A 320 5.77 22.58 19.69
C PHE A 320 4.52 23.15 20.34
N LYS A 321 4.58 23.35 21.68
CA LYS A 321 3.41 23.53 22.53
C LYS A 321 2.58 24.73 22.10
N GLU A 322 3.23 25.85 21.77
CA GLU A 322 2.54 27.07 21.35
C GLU A 322 2.02 26.94 19.92
N GLU A 323 2.85 26.45 18.99
CA GLU A 323 2.53 26.38 17.56
C GLU A 323 1.47 25.31 17.24
N SER A 324 1.50 24.19 17.96
CA SER A 324 0.50 23.11 17.89
C SER A 324 -0.63 23.31 18.90
N ARG A 325 -0.66 24.44 19.63
CA ARG A 325 -1.71 24.83 20.60
C ARG A 325 -2.03 23.73 21.62
N ILE A 326 -1.01 23.09 22.17
CA ILE A 326 -1.14 21.98 23.12
C ILE A 326 -1.50 22.54 24.51
N ILE A 327 -2.62 22.08 25.06
CA ILE A 327 -3.11 22.38 26.41
C ILE A 327 -2.41 21.48 27.43
N SER A 328 -2.47 20.18 27.17
CA SER A 328 -1.96 19.13 28.03
C SER A 328 -1.62 17.91 27.20
N TYR A 329 -0.70 17.08 27.71
CA TYR A 329 -0.38 15.79 27.13
C TYR A 329 0.01 14.84 28.26
N GLU A 330 -0.23 13.55 28.03
CA GLU A 330 0.17 12.47 28.94
C GLU A 330 0.66 11.27 28.13
N ASN A 331 1.63 10.52 28.68
CA ASN A 331 2.00 9.24 28.09
C ASN A 331 0.82 8.29 28.28
N PHE A 332 0.22 7.90 27.16
CA PHE A 332 -1.06 7.21 27.12
C PHE A 332 -0.94 5.72 27.40
N THR A 333 0.23 5.14 27.12
CA THR A 333 0.52 3.74 27.38
C THR A 333 1.88 3.64 28.04
N PRO A 334 2.00 4.05 29.32
CA PRO A 334 3.28 4.02 30.02
C PRO A 334 3.82 2.59 30.05
N GLU A 335 5.15 2.47 30.07
CA GLU A 335 5.90 1.20 30.15
C GLU A 335 5.80 0.29 28.91
N ARG A 336 5.02 0.66 27.89
CA ARG A 336 4.98 -0.10 26.62
C ARG A 336 6.09 0.36 25.69
N ILE A 337 6.73 -0.62 25.05
CA ILE A 337 7.78 -0.40 24.07
C ILE A 337 7.22 -0.69 22.68
N TYR A 338 7.40 0.26 21.77
CA TYR A 338 6.97 0.17 20.39
C TYR A 338 8.15 0.33 19.45
N PHE A 339 8.16 -0.41 18.35
CA PHE A 339 9.11 -0.22 17.26
C PHE A 339 8.39 0.09 15.96
N LYS A 340 8.85 1.13 15.26
CA LYS A 340 8.23 1.64 14.03
C LYS A 340 6.70 1.79 14.13
N PRO A 341 6.18 2.44 15.18
CA PRO A 341 4.74 2.53 15.38
C PRO A 341 4.11 3.63 14.55
N GLU A 342 2.85 3.43 14.19
CA GLU A 342 1.98 4.39 13.55
C GLU A 342 0.62 4.41 14.25
N VAL A 343 0.01 5.59 14.38
CA VAL A 343 -1.41 5.72 14.72
C VAL A 343 -2.19 5.72 13.42
N LEU A 344 -3.05 4.71 13.20
CA LEU A 344 -3.79 4.57 11.94
C LEU A 344 -5.21 5.14 12.00
N HIS A 345 -5.80 5.15 13.19
CA HIS A 345 -7.12 5.74 13.41
C HIS A 345 -7.33 6.01 14.90
N TYR A 346 -8.13 7.01 15.23
CA TYR A 346 -8.65 7.19 16.57
C TYR A 346 -9.98 7.92 16.56
N ASP A 347 -10.80 7.65 17.57
CA ASP A 347 -12.01 8.38 17.90
C ASP A 347 -12.17 8.48 19.43
N ASP A 348 -13.35 8.92 19.88
CA ASP A 348 -13.67 9.04 21.30
C ASP A 348 -13.77 7.69 22.04
N LYS A 349 -13.59 6.54 21.40
CA LYS A 349 -13.75 5.21 22.00
C LYS A 349 -12.49 4.36 21.88
N GLU A 350 -11.75 4.50 20.79
CA GLU A 350 -10.62 3.64 20.52
C GLU A 350 -9.51 4.29 19.69
N VAL A 351 -8.32 3.70 19.82
CA VAL A 351 -7.12 4.07 19.05
C VAL A 351 -6.59 2.81 18.37
N LEU A 352 -6.53 2.82 17.04
CA LEU A 352 -5.87 1.78 16.26
C LEU A 352 -4.42 2.18 16.03
N ILE A 353 -3.51 1.32 16.48
CA ILE A 353 -2.08 1.45 16.23
C ILE A 353 -1.53 0.25 15.47
N HIS A 354 -0.46 0.49 14.72
CA HIS A 354 0.26 -0.53 13.97
C HIS A 354 1.76 -0.42 14.24
N PHE A 355 2.37 -1.49 14.74
CA PHE A 355 3.74 -1.44 15.24
C PHE A 355 4.41 -2.82 15.26
N LYS A 356 5.72 -2.84 15.55
CA LYS A 356 6.47 -4.07 15.86
C LYS A 356 6.79 -4.19 17.34
N HIS A 357 6.76 -5.41 17.87
CA HIS A 357 7.23 -5.71 19.22
C HIS A 357 8.76 -5.71 19.35
N GLU A 358 9.48 -5.89 18.24
CA GLU A 358 10.94 -5.96 18.22
C GLU A 358 11.52 -5.15 17.06
N LEU A 359 12.77 -4.68 17.22
CA LEU A 359 13.47 -3.92 16.18
C LEU A 359 13.84 -4.78 14.96
N ALA A 360 13.97 -6.10 15.14
CA ALA A 360 14.41 -7.02 14.10
C ALA A 360 13.61 -6.85 12.79
N GLU A 361 14.30 -6.84 11.66
CA GLU A 361 13.64 -6.66 10.36
C GLU A 361 12.61 -7.75 10.07
N SER A 362 12.91 -8.99 10.50
CA SER A 362 12.02 -10.15 10.41
C SER A 362 10.83 -10.13 11.37
N SER A 363 10.83 -9.25 12.38
CA SER A 363 9.71 -9.15 13.33
C SER A 363 8.45 -8.70 12.60
N PRO A 364 7.31 -9.40 12.76
CA PRO A 364 6.06 -9.02 12.13
C PRO A 364 5.49 -7.76 12.77
N TYR A 365 4.67 -7.04 12.00
CA TYR A 365 3.84 -5.98 12.55
C TYR A 365 2.57 -6.55 13.20
N PHE A 366 1.97 -5.77 14.08
CA PHE A 366 0.73 -6.08 14.77
C PHE A 366 -0.21 -4.88 14.69
N PHE A 367 -1.49 -5.17 14.48
CA PHE A 367 -2.58 -4.24 14.77
C PHE A 367 -2.95 -4.37 16.23
N GLN A 368 -3.14 -3.23 16.90
CA GLN A 368 -3.69 -3.21 18.25
C GLN A 368 -4.73 -2.11 18.36
N VAL A 369 -5.89 -2.45 18.95
CA VAL A 369 -6.93 -1.48 19.27
C VAL A 369 -6.90 -1.24 20.78
N LEU A 370 -6.77 0.01 21.16
CA LEU A 370 -6.76 0.48 22.53
C LEU A 370 -8.09 1.13 22.87
N ASP A 371 -8.50 1.05 24.13
CA ASP A 371 -9.51 1.98 24.67
C ASP A 371 -8.96 3.41 24.69
N ALA A 372 -9.67 4.40 24.13
CA ALA A 372 -9.19 5.78 24.01
C ALA A 372 -9.15 6.54 25.35
N GLN A 373 -9.76 6.01 26.40
CA GLN A 373 -9.82 6.61 27.72
C GLN A 373 -8.73 6.04 28.62
N THR A 374 -8.57 4.71 28.60
CA THR A 374 -7.72 3.99 29.55
C THR A 374 -6.40 3.48 28.97
N GLY A 375 -6.28 3.38 27.64
CA GLY A 375 -5.13 2.75 26.98
C GLY A 375 -5.11 1.22 27.10
N GLU A 376 -6.16 0.60 27.66
CA GLU A 376 -6.30 -0.85 27.75
C GLU A 376 -6.39 -1.49 26.36
N VAL A 377 -5.76 -2.66 26.19
CA VAL A 377 -5.80 -3.39 24.92
C VAL A 377 -7.16 -4.08 24.77
N LYS A 378 -7.95 -3.63 23.79
CA LYS A 378 -9.22 -4.26 23.41
C LYS A 378 -9.01 -5.42 22.43
N PHE A 379 -8.01 -5.31 21.57
CA PHE A 379 -7.75 -6.27 20.51
C PHE A 379 -6.29 -6.22 20.06
N SER A 380 -5.73 -7.36 19.67
CA SER A 380 -4.40 -7.48 19.06
C SER A 380 -4.39 -8.60 18.02
N LEU A 381 -3.82 -8.33 16.85
CA LEU A 381 -3.67 -9.32 15.78
C LEU A 381 -2.40 -9.07 14.97
N GLN A 382 -1.70 -10.14 14.63
CA GLN A 382 -0.55 -10.05 13.72
C GLN A 382 -0.99 -9.55 12.34
N SER A 383 -0.28 -8.56 11.81
CA SER A 383 -0.52 -7.97 10.50
C SER A 383 -0.06 -8.89 9.36
N HIS A 384 -0.51 -8.60 8.14
CA HIS A 384 -0.06 -9.30 6.95
C HIS A 384 1.41 -8.95 6.64
N LYS A 385 2.20 -9.93 6.16
CA LYS A 385 3.65 -9.78 5.91
C LYS A 385 4.00 -8.65 4.94
N ASP A 386 3.06 -8.30 4.06
CA ASP A 386 3.22 -7.28 3.01
C ASP A 386 2.75 -5.89 3.47
N MET A 387 2.19 -5.77 4.69
CA MET A 387 1.79 -4.51 5.32
C MET A 387 2.90 -3.96 6.21
N ARG A 388 3.91 -3.33 5.60
CA ARG A 388 5.06 -2.78 6.36
C ARG A 388 4.96 -1.28 6.61
N TYR A 389 4.29 -0.56 5.73
CA TYR A 389 4.12 0.89 5.80
C TYR A 389 2.64 1.18 5.59
N LEU A 390 1.99 1.72 6.61
CA LEU A 390 0.59 2.10 6.62
C LEU A 390 0.53 3.53 7.14
N ARG A 391 -0.29 4.34 6.49
CA ARG A 391 -0.68 5.66 6.99
C ARG A 391 -2.14 5.62 7.43
N ASP A 392 -2.54 6.61 8.20
CA ASP A 392 -3.93 6.81 8.61
C ASP A 392 -4.90 6.94 7.42
N ASP A 393 -4.46 7.60 6.34
CA ASP A 393 -5.21 7.72 5.08
C ASP A 393 -5.61 6.34 4.49
N ASP A 394 -4.76 5.32 4.68
CA ASP A 394 -4.94 3.96 4.15
C ASP A 394 -5.98 3.16 4.95
N VAL A 395 -6.59 3.74 6.00
CA VAL A 395 -7.50 3.06 6.90
C VAL A 395 -8.84 3.81 7.03
N SER A 396 -9.93 3.06 7.14
CA SER A 396 -11.23 3.61 7.54
C SER A 396 -11.92 2.73 8.57
N LYS A 397 -12.56 3.37 9.54
CA LYS A 397 -13.35 2.70 10.57
C LYS A 397 -14.65 2.15 9.98
N THR A 398 -14.97 0.91 10.35
CA THR A 398 -16.21 0.22 9.95
C THR A 398 -16.96 -0.28 11.19
N LYS A 399 -18.21 -0.71 11.03
CA LYS A 399 -19.04 -1.23 12.14
C LYS A 399 -18.47 -2.47 12.83
N ASP A 400 -17.62 -3.23 12.14
CA ASP A 400 -17.05 -4.51 12.61
C ASP A 400 -15.52 -4.46 12.78
N GLY A 401 -14.88 -3.32 12.52
CA GLY A 401 -13.43 -3.16 12.61
C GLY A 401 -12.91 -2.07 11.67
N TYR A 402 -12.03 -2.41 10.73
CA TYR A 402 -11.38 -1.43 9.85
C TYR A 402 -11.18 -1.97 8.43
N LEU A 403 -11.44 -1.13 7.43
CA LEU A 403 -11.06 -1.36 6.04
C LEU A 403 -9.68 -0.74 5.80
N ILE A 404 -8.76 -1.50 5.23
CA ILE A 404 -7.37 -1.11 4.99
C ILE A 404 -7.06 -1.29 3.50
N THR A 405 -6.58 -0.25 2.84
CA THR A 405 -6.28 -0.27 1.39
C THR A 405 -4.85 0.13 1.12
N LEU A 406 -4.09 -0.79 0.54
CA LEU A 406 -2.71 -0.60 0.06
C LEU A 406 -2.62 -1.11 -1.39
N HIS A 407 -1.65 -1.98 -1.69
CA HIS A 407 -1.66 -2.80 -2.90
C HIS A 407 -2.83 -3.79 -2.89
N GLY A 408 -3.18 -4.36 -1.74
CA GLY A 408 -4.38 -5.16 -1.54
C GLY A 408 -5.48 -4.39 -0.80
N ILE A 409 -6.64 -5.03 -0.63
CA ILE A 409 -7.76 -4.50 0.15
C ILE A 409 -8.02 -5.51 1.27
N PHE A 410 -8.01 -5.06 2.52
CA PHE A 410 -8.10 -5.94 3.68
C PHE A 410 -9.16 -5.46 4.65
N LEU A 411 -9.88 -6.41 5.25
CA LEU A 411 -10.82 -6.15 6.33
C LEU A 411 -10.25 -6.71 7.63
N LEU A 412 -9.89 -5.82 8.54
CA LEU A 412 -9.58 -6.16 9.92
C LEU A 412 -10.88 -6.22 10.71
N ASN A 413 -11.42 -7.43 10.93
CA ASN A 413 -12.62 -7.63 11.74
C ASN A 413 -12.23 -7.87 13.20
N THR A 414 -12.47 -6.87 14.06
CA THR A 414 -12.07 -6.90 15.47
C THR A 414 -13.02 -7.73 16.34
N LYS A 415 -14.23 -8.04 15.85
CA LYS A 415 -15.18 -8.92 16.55
C LYS A 415 -14.87 -10.40 16.33
N GLU A 416 -14.52 -10.77 15.11
CA GLU A 416 -14.13 -12.13 14.74
C GLU A 416 -12.65 -12.42 14.99
N GLY A 417 -11.86 -11.37 15.17
CA GLY A 417 -10.42 -11.45 15.42
C GLY A 417 -9.63 -11.98 14.22
N LYS A 418 -9.99 -11.54 13.02
CA LYS A 418 -9.36 -11.97 11.76
C LYS A 418 -9.02 -10.78 10.86
N LEU A 419 -8.00 -10.98 10.04
CA LEU A 419 -7.63 -10.11 8.93
C LEU A 419 -7.89 -10.86 7.64
N GLU A 420 -8.80 -10.36 6.81
CA GLU A 420 -9.22 -10.99 5.57
C GLU A 420 -8.78 -10.13 4.37
N GLU A 421 -8.09 -10.72 3.40
CA GLU A 421 -7.82 -10.08 2.12
C GLU A 421 -9.04 -10.23 1.21
N LEU A 422 -9.51 -9.12 0.65
CA LEU A 422 -10.70 -9.04 -0.18
C LEU A 422 -10.33 -9.13 -1.67
N GLU A 423 -11.02 -9.99 -2.41
CA GLU A 423 -10.79 -10.23 -3.84
C GLU A 423 -11.26 -9.10 -4.77
N LEU A 424 -11.74 -7.97 -4.24
CA LEU A 424 -12.32 -6.89 -5.05
C LEU A 424 -11.35 -6.42 -6.13
N ARG A 425 -10.10 -6.12 -5.76
CA ARG A 425 -9.09 -5.65 -6.73
C ARG A 425 -8.85 -6.67 -7.83
N GLU A 426 -8.70 -7.94 -7.47
CA GLU A 426 -8.52 -9.02 -8.43
C GLU A 426 -9.70 -9.07 -9.41
N LYS A 427 -10.93 -9.13 -8.91
CA LYS A 427 -12.15 -9.21 -9.72
C LYS A 427 -12.31 -8.02 -10.67
N LEU A 428 -11.95 -6.82 -10.24
CA LEU A 428 -12.04 -5.63 -11.08
C LEU A 428 -10.96 -5.61 -12.19
N THR A 429 -9.79 -6.21 -11.96
CA THR A 429 -8.63 -6.16 -12.89
C THR A 429 -8.53 -7.33 -13.88
N GLN A 430 -9.40 -8.33 -13.78
CA GLN A 430 -9.43 -9.49 -14.70
C GLN A 430 -9.80 -9.07 -16.14
N ARG A 431 -9.00 -9.53 -17.11
CA ARG A 431 -9.12 -9.19 -18.55
C ARG A 431 -9.97 -10.18 -19.36
#